data_AF-A0A8J9T155-F1
#
_entry.id   AF-A0A8J9T155-F1
#
_cell.length_a   1.000
_cell.length_b   1.000
_cell.length_c   1.000
_cell.angle_alpha   90.00
_cell.angle_beta   90.00
_cell.angle_gamma   90.00
#
_symmetry.space_group_name_H-M   'P 1'
#
loop_
_entity.id
_entity.type
_entity.pdbx_description
1 polymer ?
#
loop_
_entity_poly.entity_id
_entity_poly.type
_entity_poly.pdbx_seq_one_letter_code
_entity_poly.pdbx_strand_id
1 'polypeptide(L)'
;KQLERLDDASTELMMGSGDTVWMMLGEAFLATSEDDATEFCEGQVEKMQSRVERLKGEETTIVDEQAELKKILYGRFGKSINLEDS
;
A
#
# COMPACT_ATOMS: atom_id res chain seq x y z
N LYS A 1 3.20 -0.16 -9.73
CA LYS A 1 2.86 0.93 -10.67
C LYS A 1 2.73 2.30 -9.99
N GLN A 2 1.76 2.59 -9.10
CA GLN A 2 1.70 3.93 -8.47
C GLN A 2 2.89 4.19 -7.54
N LEU A 3 3.23 3.23 -6.67
CA LEU A 3 4.39 3.32 -5.78
C LEU A 3 5.70 3.51 -6.54
N GLU A 4 5.95 2.63 -7.51
CA GLU A 4 7.08 2.66 -8.44
C GLU A 4 7.20 4.01 -9.16
N ARG A 5 6.10 4.58 -9.67
CA ARG A 5 6.12 5.90 -10.31
C ARG A 5 6.47 7.03 -9.35
N LEU A 6 6.11 6.93 -8.07
CA LEU A 6 6.46 7.93 -7.06
C LEU A 6 7.94 7.83 -6.68
N ASP A 7 8.47 6.61 -6.62
CA ASP A 7 9.88 6.33 -6.35
C ASP A 7 10.77 6.81 -7.51
N ASP A 8 10.36 6.51 -8.75
CA ASP A 8 11.00 7.00 -9.98
C ASP A 8 10.99 8.54 -10.00
N ALA A 9 9.85 9.17 -9.72
CA ALA A 9 9.73 10.63 -9.68
C ALA A 9 10.61 11.27 -8.59
N SER A 10 10.69 10.65 -7.40
CA SER A 10 11.58 11.11 -6.32
C SER A 10 13.05 11.06 -6.77
N THR A 11 13.44 9.97 -7.43
CA THR A 11 14.80 9.80 -7.97
C THR A 11 15.12 10.84 -9.03
N GLU A 12 14.19 11.12 -9.95
CA GLU A 12 14.36 12.15 -10.96
C GLU A 12 14.48 13.56 -10.36
N LEU A 13 13.68 13.87 -9.33
CA LEU A 13 13.75 15.15 -8.62
C LEU A 13 15.13 15.37 -8.01
N MET A 14 15.67 14.39 -7.28
CA MET A 14 17.00 14.48 -6.65
C MET A 14 18.17 14.64 -7.64
N MET A 15 17.97 14.33 -8.91
CA MET A 15 18.98 14.52 -9.97
C MET A 15 18.87 15.90 -10.64
N GLY A 16 17.97 16.75 -10.16
CA GLY A 16 17.74 18.10 -10.64
C GLY A 16 18.87 19.07 -10.31
N SER A 17 18.73 20.29 -10.84
CA SER A 17 19.69 21.38 -10.66
C SER A 17 19.18 22.51 -9.74
N GLY A 18 18.18 22.24 -8.89
CA GLY A 18 17.67 23.19 -7.90
C GLY A 18 16.69 24.23 -8.45
N ASP A 19 15.98 23.91 -9.55
CA ASP A 19 14.97 24.78 -10.15
C ASP A 19 13.63 24.69 -9.41
N THR A 20 12.73 25.66 -9.68
CA THR A 20 11.34 25.59 -9.21
C THR A 20 10.63 24.39 -9.84
N VAL A 21 10.08 23.51 -9.01
CA VAL A 21 9.31 22.34 -9.43
C VAL A 21 7.82 22.68 -9.43
N TRP A 22 7.12 22.31 -10.50
CA TRP A 22 5.66 22.42 -10.56
C TRP A 22 5.02 21.08 -10.23
N MET A 23 4.50 20.94 -9.02
CA MET A 23 3.83 19.73 -8.56
C MET A 23 2.34 19.77 -8.90
N MET A 24 1.81 18.69 -9.48
CA MET A 24 0.38 18.54 -9.76
C MET A 24 -0.32 17.88 -8.56
N LEU A 25 -1.28 18.57 -7.98
CA LEU A 25 -2.12 18.09 -6.87
C LEU A 25 -3.59 18.12 -7.30
N GLY A 26 -4.14 16.94 -7.59
CA GLY A 26 -5.49 16.83 -8.18
C GLY A 26 -5.53 17.46 -9.57
N GLU A 27 -6.20 18.61 -9.68
CA GLU A 27 -6.33 19.39 -10.92
C GLU A 27 -5.54 20.71 -10.89
N ALA A 28 -4.77 20.97 -9.82
CA ALA A 28 -4.02 22.20 -9.64
C ALA A 28 -2.50 21.97 -9.73
N PHE A 29 -1.75 23.02 -10.06
CA PHE A 29 -0.28 23.03 -10.02
C PHE A 29 0.21 24.02 -8.97
N LEU A 30 1.20 23.59 -8.19
CA LEU A 30 1.88 24.41 -7.18
C LEU A 30 3.37 24.50 -7.49
N ALA A 31 3.92 25.70 -7.45
CA ALA A 31 5.37 25.90 -7.45
C ALA A 31 5.92 25.52 -6.08
N THR A 32 6.94 24.68 -6.06
CA THR A 32 7.59 24.18 -4.84
C THR A 32 9.09 24.05 -5.08
N SER A 33 9.86 23.89 -4.00
CA SER A 33 11.28 23.53 -4.11
C SER A 33 11.43 22.04 -4.47
N GLU A 34 12.59 21.69 -5.02
CA GLU A 34 12.97 20.30 -5.31
C GLU A 34 12.98 19.45 -4.02
N ASP A 35 13.51 19.99 -2.93
CA ASP A 35 13.55 19.33 -1.62
C ASP A 35 12.13 19.03 -1.11
N ASP A 36 11.24 20.02 -1.13
CA ASP A 36 9.85 19.85 -0.67
C ASP A 36 9.08 18.84 -1.54
N ALA A 37 9.34 18.83 -2.86
CA ALA A 37 8.71 17.88 -3.78
C ALA A 37 9.21 16.45 -3.53
N THR A 38 10.51 16.29 -3.26
CA THR A 38 11.15 15.02 -2.94
C THR A 38 10.59 14.47 -1.62
N GLU A 39 10.58 15.28 -0.55
CA GLU A 39 10.03 14.89 0.76
C GLU A 39 8.54 14.50 0.64
N PHE A 40 7.77 15.22 -0.17
CA PHE A 40 6.39 14.86 -0.44
C PHE A 40 6.27 13.48 -1.09
N CYS A 41 7.04 13.21 -2.16
CA CYS A 41 7.04 11.94 -2.87
C CYS A 41 7.44 10.77 -1.96
N GLU A 42 8.54 10.89 -1.22
CA GLU A 42 9.01 9.89 -0.26
C GLU A 42 7.95 9.62 0.82
N GLY A 43 7.36 10.67 1.38
CA GLY A 43 6.29 10.54 2.37
C GLY A 43 5.02 9.86 1.82
N GLN A 44 4.72 10.00 0.53
CA GLN A 44 3.62 9.24 -0.10
C GLN A 44 4.00 7.77 -0.29
N VAL A 45 5.24 7.48 -0.68
CA VAL A 45 5.75 6.10 -0.81
C VAL A 45 5.65 5.37 0.54
N GLU A 46 6.15 5.98 1.61
CA GLU A 46 6.10 5.41 2.96
C GLU A 46 4.65 5.13 3.39
N LYS A 47 3.75 6.12 3.26
CA LYS A 47 2.33 5.95 3.58
C LYS A 47 1.67 4.79 2.82
N MET A 48 1.98 4.66 1.53
CA MET A 48 1.44 3.58 0.71
C MET A 48 2.02 2.22 1.12
N GLN A 49 3.32 2.14 1.41
CA GLN A 49 3.97 0.91 1.90
C GLN A 49 3.37 0.47 3.24
N SER A 50 3.27 1.38 4.22
CA SER A 50 2.66 1.05 5.52
C SER A 50 1.21 0.58 5.38
N ARG A 51 0.44 1.17 4.44
CA ARG A 51 -0.93 0.70 4.15
C ARG A 51 -0.95 -0.71 3.58
N VAL A 52 -0.02 -1.04 2.68
CA VAL A 52 0.11 -2.39 2.12
C VAL A 52 0.46 -3.40 3.22
N GLU A 53 1.42 -3.08 4.08
CA GLU A 53 1.81 -3.95 5.20
C GLU A 53 0.65 -4.20 6.17
N ARG A 54 -0.07 -3.14 6.55
CA ARG A 54 -1.27 -3.27 7.39
C ARG A 54 -2.30 -4.20 6.76
N LEU A 55 -2.61 -4.01 5.47
CA LEU A 55 -3.60 -4.83 4.77
C LEU A 55 -3.17 -6.30 4.69
N LYS A 56 -1.88 -6.60 4.48
CA LYS A 56 -1.35 -7.97 4.53
C LYS A 56 -1.48 -8.60 5.91
N GLY A 57 -1.28 -7.81 6.98
CA GLY A 57 -1.47 -8.26 8.35
C GLY A 57 -2.95 -8.59 8.63
N GLU A 58 -3.86 -7.73 8.18
CA GLU A 58 -5.31 -7.95 8.28
C GLU A 58 -5.75 -9.19 7.50
N GLU A 59 -5.27 -9.36 6.26
CA GLU A 59 -5.51 -10.55 5.44
C GLU A 59 -5.05 -11.82 6.16
N THR A 60 -3.82 -11.83 6.69
CA THR A 60 -3.27 -12.96 7.43
C THR A 60 -4.15 -13.31 8.64
N THR A 61 -4.55 -12.30 9.40
CA THR A 61 -5.43 -12.48 10.58
C THR A 61 -6.76 -13.11 10.19
N ILE A 62 -7.39 -12.61 9.12
CA ILE A 62 -8.67 -13.12 8.62
C ILE A 62 -8.54 -14.57 8.15
N VAL A 63 -7.45 -14.91 7.44
CA VAL A 63 -7.19 -16.27 6.96
C VAL A 63 -6.98 -17.24 8.13
N ASP A 64 -6.24 -16.83 9.16
CA ASP A 64 -6.00 -17.64 10.36
C ASP A 64 -7.31 -17.87 11.15
N GLU A 65 -8.11 -16.82 11.34
CA GLU A 65 -9.43 -16.92 11.97
C GLU A 65 -10.38 -17.83 11.18
N GLN A 66 -10.38 -17.71 9.85
CA GLN A 66 -11.18 -18.56 8.97
C GLN A 66 -10.74 -20.03 9.09
N ALA A 67 -9.44 -20.31 9.14
CA ALA A 67 -8.92 -21.65 9.31
C ALA A 67 -9.34 -22.26 10.65
N GLU A 68 -9.33 -21.48 11.73
CA GLU A 68 -9.79 -21.94 13.04
C GLU A 68 -11.30 -22.21 13.07
N LEU A 69 -12.10 -21.32 12.49
CA LEU A 69 -13.54 -21.53 12.35
C LEU A 69 -13.86 -22.78 11.53
N LYS A 70 -13.12 -23.04 10.44
CA LYS A 70 -13.26 -24.28 9.65
C LYS A 70 -13.03 -25.52 10.52
N LYS A 71 -11.98 -25.54 11.36
CA LYS A 71 -11.72 -26.66 12.28
C LYS A 71 -12.87 -26.87 13.27
N ILE A 72 -13.39 -25.79 13.85
CA ILE A 72 -14.53 -25.84 14.78
C ILE A 72 -15.76 -26.45 14.10
N LEU A 73 -16.07 -25.99 12.89
CA LEU A 73 -17.23 -26.49 12.13
C LEU A 73 -17.08 -27.96 11.75
N TYR A 74 -15.92 -28.38 11.26
CA TYR A 74 -15.66 -29.79 10.96
C TYR A 74 -15.66 -30.67 12.22
N GLY A 75 -15.17 -30.17 13.35
CA GLY A 75 -15.27 -30.87 14.63
C GLY A 75 -16.70 -31.11 15.07
N ARG A 76 -17.62 -30.16 14.79
CA ARG A 76 -19.04 -30.27 15.16
C ARG A 76 -19.89 -31.06 14.17
N PHE A 77 -19.69 -30.83 12.88
CA PHE A 77 -20.58 -31.32 11.82
C PHE A 77 -19.97 -32.47 11.01
N GLY A 78 -18.67 -32.70 11.09
CA GLY A 78 -17.98 -33.79 10.42
C GLY A 78 -18.26 -33.81 8.92
N LYS A 79 -18.66 -34.98 8.41
CA LYS A 79 -18.93 -35.21 6.98
C LYS A 79 -20.27 -34.65 6.48
N SER A 80 -21.06 -33.99 7.34
CA SER A 80 -22.34 -33.40 6.94
C SER A 80 -22.21 -32.04 6.24
N ILE A 81 -20.99 -31.49 6.19
CA ILE A 81 -20.67 -30.22 5.52
C ILE A 81 -19.41 -30.39 4.64
N ASN A 82 -19.23 -29.48 3.67
CA ASN A 82 -18.00 -29.35 2.89
C ASN A 82 -17.66 -27.86 2.71
N LEU A 83 -16.49 -27.43 3.19
CA LEU A 83 -16.01 -26.05 3.25
C LEU A 83 -14.66 -25.84 2.52
N GLU A 84 -14.37 -26.65 1.49
CA GLU A 84 -13.13 -26.52 0.71
C GLU A 84 -12.90 -25.13 0.10
N ASP A 85 -11.62 -24.80 -0.12
CA ASP A 85 -11.13 -23.47 -0.50
C ASP A 85 -11.63 -23.04 -1.88
N SER A 86 -12.31 -21.89 -1.93
CA SER A 86 -12.58 -21.11 -3.15
C SER A 86 -11.82 -19.79 -3.07
#